data_AF-A0AB37K6V5-F1
#
_entry.id   AF-A0AB37K6V5-F1
#
_cell.length_a   1.000
_cell.length_b   1.000
_cell.length_c   1.000
_cell.angle_alpha   90.00
_cell.angle_beta   90.00
_cell.angle_gamma   90.00
#
_symmetry.space_group_name_H-M   'P 1'
#
loop_
_entity.id
_entity.type
_entity.pdbx_description
1 polymer ?
#
loop_
_entity_poly.entity_id
_entity_poly.type
_entity_poly.pdbx_seq_one_letter_code
_entity_poly.pdbx_strand_id
1 'polypeptide(L)'
;MLIYLSRLSFGFLRRLPVVLQTEAAECGLACLVSVLGFHGFYTDLRHLRARFSLSLKGATLADLVRFANSMNLTARAVRLDLDELANLRVPCILHWDLNHFVVLHEVHR
;
A
#
# COMPACT_ATOMS: atom_id res chain seq x y z
N MET A 1 -22.06 -11.10 -7.36
CA MET A 1 -22.07 -10.78 -8.81
C MET A 1 -21.97 -9.29 -9.12
N LEU A 2 -22.25 -8.36 -8.18
CA LEU A 2 -22.17 -6.91 -8.42
C LEU A 2 -20.81 -6.25 -8.07
N ILE A 3 -19.86 -7.00 -7.49
CA ILE A 3 -18.56 -6.47 -7.04
C ILE A 3 -17.49 -6.52 -8.15
N TYR A 4 -17.74 -7.26 -9.23
CA TYR A 4 -16.77 -7.44 -10.31
C TYR A 4 -16.86 -6.33 -11.37
N LEU A 5 -18.03 -5.72 -11.55
CA LEU A 5 -18.27 -4.71 -12.59
C LEU A 5 -17.65 -3.35 -12.25
N SER A 6 -17.43 -3.03 -10.97
CA SER A 6 -16.67 -1.85 -10.55
C SER A 6 -15.15 -1.96 -10.83
N ARG A 7 -14.67 -3.11 -11.31
CA ARG A 7 -13.27 -3.31 -11.75
C ARG A 7 -13.04 -3.04 -13.24
N LEU A 8 -14.09 -2.78 -14.02
CA LEU A 8 -13.96 -2.37 -15.42
C LEU A 8 -13.83 -0.85 -15.49
N SER A 9 -12.64 -0.36 -15.16
CA SER A 9 -12.20 1.01 -15.46
C SER A 9 -11.83 1.11 -16.94
N PHE A 10 -12.77 1.57 -17.78
CA PHE A 10 -12.55 1.91 -19.19
C PHE A 10 -11.90 3.31 -19.39
N GLY A 11 -11.29 3.87 -18.34
CA GLY A 11 -10.67 5.19 -18.36
C GLY A 11 -9.15 5.10 -18.16
N PHE A 12 -8.40 5.93 -18.87
CA PHE A 12 -6.94 6.08 -18.79
C PHE A 12 -6.39 6.44 -17.38
N LEU A 13 -7.26 6.69 -16.39
CA LEU A 13 -6.90 7.06 -15.03
C LEU A 13 -7.01 5.85 -14.09
N ARG A 14 -5.86 5.40 -13.57
CA ARG A 14 -5.79 4.39 -12.50
C ARG A 14 -6.26 5.03 -11.20
N ARG A 15 -7.33 4.51 -10.59
CA ARG A 15 -7.80 4.96 -9.26
C ARG A 15 -7.08 4.17 -8.17
N LEU A 16 -6.65 4.85 -7.11
CA LEU A 16 -6.11 4.21 -5.91
C LEU A 16 -7.28 3.60 -5.10
N PRO A 17 -7.37 2.27 -4.95
CA PRO A 17 -8.39 1.67 -4.12
C PRO A 17 -8.12 1.98 -2.65
N VAL A 18 -9.17 2.38 -1.93
CA VAL A 18 -9.11 2.57 -0.47
C VAL A 18 -9.36 1.23 0.21
N VAL A 19 -8.37 0.77 0.98
CA VAL A 19 -8.45 -0.49 1.74
C VAL A 19 -8.35 -0.16 3.22
N LEU A 20 -9.42 -0.45 3.96
CA LEU A 20 -9.46 -0.25 5.41
C LEU A 20 -8.89 -1.48 6.11
N GLN A 21 -8.01 -1.25 7.09
CA GLN A 21 -7.50 -2.31 7.94
C GLN A 21 -8.63 -2.90 8.79
N THR A 22 -8.62 -4.22 8.97
CA THR A 22 -9.59 -4.91 9.83
C THR A 22 -9.03 -5.23 11.21
N GLU A 23 -7.70 -5.34 11.33
CA GLU A 23 -6.99 -5.55 12.58
C GLU A 23 -5.92 -4.45 12.78
N ALA A 24 -5.56 -4.18 14.04
CA ALA A 24 -4.66 -3.08 14.40
C ALA A 24 -3.26 -3.21 13.75
N ALA A 25 -2.77 -4.44 13.60
CA ALA A 25 -1.45 -4.75 13.05
C ALA A 25 -1.36 -4.63 11.52
N GLU A 26 -2.47 -4.39 10.80
CA GLU A 26 -2.55 -4.59 9.35
C GLU A 26 -2.35 -3.33 8.49
N CYS A 27 -2.10 -2.16 9.08
CA CYS A 27 -1.94 -0.92 8.33
C CYS A 27 -0.98 -1.06 7.13
N GLY A 28 0.16 -1.73 7.33
CA GLY A 28 1.13 -2.01 6.27
C GLY A 28 0.59 -2.92 5.16
N LEU A 29 -0.17 -3.97 5.50
CA LEU A 29 -0.79 -4.85 4.50
C LEU A 29 -1.87 -4.10 3.73
N ALA A 30 -2.69 -3.30 4.40
CA ALA A 30 -3.72 -2.48 3.74
C ALA A 30 -3.10 -1.49 2.73
N CYS A 31 -1.97 -0.88 3.09
CA CYS A 31 -1.19 -0.05 2.17
C CYS A 31 -0.70 -0.84 0.96
N LEU A 32 -0.17 -2.06 1.16
CA LEU A 32 0.26 -2.93 0.06
C LEU A 32 -0.90 -3.30 -0.87
N VAL A 33 -2.06 -3.71 -0.35
CA VAL A 33 -3.25 -3.99 -1.19
C VAL A 33 -3.60 -2.77 -2.04
N SER A 34 -3.59 -1.59 -1.43
CA SER A 34 -3.97 -0.34 -2.09
C SER A 34 -3.01 -0.02 -3.25
N VAL A 35 -1.71 -0.04 -3.00
CA VAL A 35 -0.66 0.23 -4.01
C VAL A 35 -0.64 -0.83 -5.10
N LEU A 36 -0.74 -2.12 -4.75
CA LEU A 36 -0.84 -3.22 -5.72
C LEU A 36 -2.05 -3.04 -6.63
N GLY A 37 -3.20 -2.74 -6.05
CA GLY A 37 -4.44 -2.49 -6.80
C GLY A 37 -4.32 -1.31 -7.76
N PHE A 38 -3.62 -0.24 -7.36
CA PHE A 38 -3.29 0.86 -8.26
C PHE A 38 -2.42 0.43 -9.44
N HIS A 39 -1.49 -0.51 -9.24
CA HIS A 39 -0.65 -1.06 -10.31
C HIS A 39 -1.32 -2.16 -11.15
N GLY A 40 -2.59 -2.49 -10.87
CA GLY A 40 -3.36 -3.52 -11.58
C GLY A 40 -3.21 -4.94 -11.02
N PHE A 41 -2.53 -5.09 -9.88
CA PHE A 41 -2.43 -6.35 -9.16
C PHE A 41 -3.51 -6.43 -8.09
N TYR A 42 -4.56 -7.20 -8.36
CA TYR A 42 -5.71 -7.31 -7.46
C TYR A 42 -5.48 -8.42 -6.43
N THR A 43 -5.39 -8.04 -5.16
CA THR A 43 -5.35 -8.93 -4.00
C THR A 43 -6.28 -8.39 -2.91
N ASP A 44 -6.34 -9.06 -1.77
CA ASP A 44 -7.08 -8.61 -0.59
C ASP A 44 -6.30 -8.85 0.71
N LEU A 45 -6.78 -8.25 1.80
CA LEU A 45 -6.16 -8.37 3.12
C LEU A 45 -6.10 -9.81 3.61
N ARG A 46 -7.14 -10.61 3.34
CA ARG A 46 -7.20 -12.01 3.77
C ARG A 46 -6.08 -12.82 3.11
N HIS A 47 -5.85 -12.61 1.82
CA HIS A 47 -4.80 -13.27 1.06
C HIS A 47 -3.41 -12.86 1.56
N LEU A 48 -3.18 -11.56 1.80
CA LEU A 48 -1.92 -11.09 2.38
C LEU A 48 -1.68 -11.61 3.79
N ARG A 49 -2.71 -11.64 4.64
CA ARG A 49 -2.63 -12.16 6.02
C ARG A 49 -2.29 -13.65 6.06
N ALA A 50 -2.83 -14.43 5.13
CA ALA A 50 -2.49 -15.85 5.01
C ALA A 50 -1.06 -16.07 4.48
N ARG A 51 -0.56 -15.16 3.64
CA ARG A 51 0.77 -15.25 3.03
C ARG A 51 1.89 -14.72 3.93
N PHE A 52 1.60 -13.70 4.72
CA PHE A 52 2.59 -12.98 5.52
C PHE A 52 2.19 -12.97 6.99
N SER A 53 3.02 -13.57 7.82
CA SER A 53 2.86 -13.51 9.27
C SER A 53 3.31 -12.15 9.79
N LEU A 54 2.40 -11.45 10.48
CA LEU A 54 2.71 -10.21 11.18
C LEU A 54 2.92 -10.48 12.67
N SER A 55 3.74 -9.65 13.29
CA SER A 55 3.80 -9.60 14.74
C SER A 55 2.58 -8.86 15.31
N LEU A 56 2.33 -8.97 16.61
CA LEU A 56 1.34 -8.14 17.31
C LEU A 56 1.64 -6.63 17.20
N LYS A 57 2.89 -6.25 16.91
CA LYS A 57 3.30 -4.87 16.67
C LYS A 57 3.11 -4.42 15.21
N GLY A 58 2.58 -5.29 14.34
CA GLY A 58 2.44 -5.02 12.91
C GLY A 58 3.68 -5.40 12.09
N ALA A 59 3.71 -4.89 10.86
CA ALA A 59 4.82 -5.03 9.92
C ALA A 59 5.88 -3.95 10.18
N THR A 60 7.16 -4.29 10.00
CA THR A 60 8.23 -3.28 9.92
C THR A 60 8.37 -2.75 8.49
N LEU A 61 9.11 -1.65 8.31
CA LEU A 61 9.46 -1.16 6.97
C LEU A 61 10.25 -2.20 6.17
N ALA A 62 11.13 -2.96 6.82
CA ALA A 62 11.89 -4.04 6.19
C ALA A 62 10.96 -5.18 5.73
N ASP A 63 9.93 -5.50 6.53
CA ASP A 63 8.91 -6.47 6.14
C ASP A 63 8.13 -5.99 4.93
N LEU A 64 7.70 -4.73 4.88
CA LEU A 64 7.00 -4.16 3.74
C LEU A 64 7.81 -4.26 2.45
N VAL A 65 9.10 -3.94 2.49
CA VAL A 65 9.98 -4.06 1.32
C VAL A 65 10.09 -5.53 0.89
N ARG A 66 10.27 -6.47 1.83
CA ARG A 66 10.30 -7.91 1.54
C ARG A 66 8.99 -8.41 0.93
N PHE A 67 7.85 -8.02 1.50
CA PHE A 67 6.53 -8.42 1.02
C PHE A 67 6.29 -7.89 -0.39
N ALA A 68 6.56 -6.61 -0.63
CA ALA A 68 6.47 -5.98 -1.96
C ALA A 68 7.33 -6.72 -3.00
N ASN A 69 8.61 -6.99 -2.68
CA ASN A 69 9.52 -7.73 -3.55
C ASN A 69 9.00 -9.13 -3.87
N SER A 70 8.41 -9.83 -2.89
CA SER A 70 7.81 -11.16 -3.10
C SER A 70 6.52 -11.15 -3.96
N MET A 71 6.01 -9.96 -4.27
CA MET A 71 4.84 -9.71 -5.12
C MET A 71 5.24 -8.97 -6.42
N ASN A 72 6.50 -9.09 -6.83
CA ASN A 72 7.06 -8.50 -8.04
C ASN A 72 6.98 -6.96 -8.11
N LEU A 73 6.84 -6.29 -6.97
CA LEU A 73 7.08 -4.85 -6.88
C LEU A 73 8.55 -4.62 -6.53
N THR A 74 9.16 -3.57 -7.09
CA THR A 74 10.48 -3.11 -6.63
C THR A 74 10.28 -2.01 -5.60
N ALA A 75 10.46 -2.34 -4.32
CA ALA A 75 10.34 -1.38 -3.23
C ALA A 75 11.71 -0.86 -2.79
N ARG A 76 11.83 0.46 -2.57
CA ARG A 76 13.00 1.11 -1.99
C ARG A 76 12.56 1.98 -0.81
N ALA A 77 13.10 1.70 0.37
CA ALA A 77 12.95 2.57 1.53
C ALA A 77 13.85 3.81 1.37
N VAL A 78 13.28 4.99 1.57
CA VAL A 78 14.01 6.27 1.58
C VAL A 78 13.56 7.10 2.77
N ARG A 79 14.45 7.97 3.24
CA ARG A 79 14.16 9.04 4.18
C ARG A 79 14.35 10.36 3.44
N LEU A 80 13.41 11.28 3.65
CA LEU A 80 13.40 12.60 3.04
C LEU A 80 12.72 13.59 4.00
N ASP A 81 12.97 14.88 3.80
CA ASP A 81 12.30 15.96 4.53
C ASP A 81 10.97 16.34 3.86
N LEU A 82 10.13 17.12 4.55
CA LEU A 82 8.76 17.41 4.09
C LEU A 82 8.73 18.21 2.77
N ASP A 83 9.69 19.09 2.55
CA ASP A 83 9.82 19.88 1.32
C ASP A 83 10.19 19.03 0.10
N GLU A 84 10.72 17.82 0.32
CA GLU A 84 11.05 16.86 -0.74
C GLU A 84 9.88 15.93 -1.12
N LEU A 85 8.74 15.98 -0.41
CA LEU A 85 7.57 15.13 -0.68
C LEU A 85 7.09 15.22 -2.14
N ALA A 86 7.18 16.40 -2.74
CA ALA A 86 6.79 16.63 -4.14
C ALA A 86 7.68 15.89 -5.16
N ASN A 87 8.86 15.40 -4.75
CA ASN A 87 9.78 14.64 -5.61
C ASN A 87 9.47 13.14 -5.62
N LEU A 88 8.53 12.67 -4.79
CA LEU A 88 8.16 11.26 -4.73
C LEU A 88 7.25 10.86 -5.89
N ARG A 89 7.44 9.63 -6.37
CA ARG A 89 6.46 8.98 -7.24
C ARG A 89 5.29 8.52 -6.39
N VAL A 90 4.08 8.94 -6.76
CA VAL A 90 2.83 8.52 -6.12
C VAL A 90 2.09 7.46 -6.96
N PRO A 91 1.31 6.56 -6.31
CA PRO A 91 1.16 6.43 -4.87
C PRO A 91 2.37 5.75 -4.22
N CYS A 92 2.69 6.14 -2.99
CA CYS A 92 3.76 5.50 -2.21
C CYS A 92 3.32 5.30 -0.75
N ILE A 93 4.03 4.42 -0.04
CA ILE A 93 3.75 4.11 1.37
C ILE A 93 4.63 5.00 2.24
N LEU A 94 4.03 5.73 3.17
CA LEU A 94 4.73 6.51 4.19
C LEU A 94 4.70 5.78 5.52
N HIS A 95 5.79 5.92 6.28
CA HIS A 95 5.86 5.52 7.67
C HIS A 95 5.55 6.73 8.54
N TRP A 96 4.40 6.72 9.19
CA TRP A 96 3.88 7.83 9.99
C TRP A 96 4.11 7.58 11.49
N ASP A 97 4.67 8.58 12.18
CA ASP A 97 4.93 8.56 13.63
C ASP A 97 5.66 7.31 14.16
N LEU A 98 6.41 6.64 13.28
CA LEU A 98 7.11 5.38 13.54
C LEU A 98 6.23 4.22 14.06
N ASN A 99 4.90 4.32 13.92
CA ASN A 99 3.95 3.33 14.43
C ASN A 99 2.83 2.97 13.45
N HIS A 100 2.70 3.70 12.34
CA HIS A 100 1.61 3.51 11.38
C HIS A 100 2.09 3.65 9.94
N PHE A 101 1.39 2.98 9.02
CA PHE A 101 1.63 3.11 7.58
C PHE A 101 0.41 3.69 6.90
N VAL A 102 0.65 4.66 6.01
CA VAL A 102 -0.39 5.30 5.19
C VAL A 102 0.05 5.34 3.74
N VAL A 103 -0.92 5.46 2.82
CA VAL A 103 -0.63 5.65 1.39
C VAL A 103 -0.75 7.13 1.05
N LEU A 104 0.34 7.70 0.53
CA LEU A 104 0.32 9.02 -0.09
C LEU A 104 -0.26 8.90 -1.50
N HIS A 105 -1.42 9.50 -1.72
CA HIS A 105 -2.08 9.52 -3.03
C HIS A 105 -1.54 10.63 -3.93
N GLU A 106 -1.43 11.86 -3.40
CA GLU A 106 -1.06 13.05 -4.16
C GLU A 106 -0.50 14.11 -3.18
N VAL A 107 0.32 15.02 -3.70
CA VAL A 107 0.86 16.17 -2.96
C VAL A 107 0.39 17.45 -3.65
N HIS A 108 -0.35 18.29 -2.93
CA HIS A 108 -0.75 19.61 -3.41
C HIS A 108 0.18 20.68 -2.81
N ARG A 109 0.46 21.73 -3.59
CA ARG A 109 1.15 22.94 -3.14
C ARG A 109 0.16 24.04 -2.84
#